data_AF-A0AAD7ZB00-F1
#
_entry.id   AF-A0AAD7ZB00-F1
#
_cell.length_a   1.000
_cell.length_b   1.000
_cell.length_c   1.000
_cell.angle_alpha   90.00
_cell.angle_beta   90.00
_cell.angle_gamma   90.00
#
_symmetry.space_group_name_H-M   'P 1'
#
loop_
_entity.id
_entity.type
_entity.pdbx_description
1 polymer ?
#
loop_
_entity_poly.entity_id
_entity_poly.type
_entity_poly.pdbx_seq_one_letter_code
_entity_poly.pdbx_strand_id
1 'polypeptide(L)'
;MAARRAAQININWTALAERVPENQKSFFQAFKAKSDGYLRRMMANPEKPPKIDWAFYKAHVPVAGMVDDFQKKFDALQIPFPADNVTPLIDQQEKEVMKSVEEFVRSSNGRIAEYDAEATRLKGLIPYEQMTMEDFKDNFALDPLNKPTFWPHTPEEQLGYEDPRAKQEESH
;
A
#
# COMPACT_ATOMS: atom_id res chain seq x y z
N MET A 1 17.95 3.59 -28.90
CA MET A 1 17.03 2.72 -28.13
C MET A 1 15.83 3.57 -27.75
N ALA A 2 14.69 3.36 -28.43
CA ALA A 2 13.42 3.99 -28.07
C ALA A 2 13.12 3.59 -26.63
N ALA A 3 13.36 4.52 -25.70
CA ALA A 3 13.05 4.35 -24.29
C ALA A 3 11.61 3.89 -24.22
N ARG A 4 11.41 2.71 -23.61
CA ARG A 4 10.12 2.07 -23.39
C ARG A 4 9.06 3.15 -23.22
N ARG A 5 8.20 3.35 -24.22
CA ARG A 5 6.94 4.03 -23.94
C ARG A 5 6.38 3.23 -22.78
N ALA A 6 6.10 3.87 -21.64
CA ALA A 6 5.48 3.24 -20.48
C ALA A 6 4.03 2.76 -20.78
N ALA A 7 3.71 2.49 -22.04
CA ALA A 7 2.41 2.46 -22.66
C ALA A 7 1.71 1.10 -22.59
N GLN A 8 2.22 0.12 -21.85
CA GLN A 8 1.52 -1.17 -21.70
C GLN A 8 1.65 -1.78 -20.31
N ILE A 9 1.73 -0.97 -19.25
CA ILE A 9 1.46 -1.52 -17.91
C ILE A 9 -0.06 -1.60 -17.77
N ASN A 10 -0.60 -2.79 -18.04
CA ASN A 10 -2.03 -3.06 -17.88
C ASN A 10 -2.32 -3.22 -16.38
N ILE A 11 -2.44 -2.09 -15.67
CA ILE A 11 -2.72 -2.08 -14.23
C ILE A 11 -4.16 -2.51 -14.01
N ASN A 12 -4.35 -3.59 -13.24
CA ASN A 12 -5.67 -4.04 -12.83
C ASN A 12 -6.18 -3.16 -11.67
N TRP A 13 -6.79 -2.03 -12.02
CA TRP A 13 -7.31 -1.06 -11.05
C TRP A 13 -8.46 -1.60 -10.19
N THR A 14 -9.24 -2.57 -10.67
CA THR A 14 -10.34 -3.16 -9.90
C THR A 14 -9.81 -4.05 -8.79
N ALA A 15 -8.83 -4.90 -9.09
CA ALA A 15 -8.19 -5.76 -8.09
C ALA A 15 -7.44 -4.96 -7.00
N LEU A 16 -6.92 -3.78 -7.34
CA LEU A 16 -6.35 -2.85 -6.35
C LEU A 16 -7.45 -2.21 -5.50
N ALA A 17 -8.54 -1.75 -6.11
CA ALA A 17 -9.64 -1.10 -5.39
C ALA A 17 -10.29 -2.03 -4.34
N GLU A 18 -10.37 -3.33 -4.61
CA GLU A 18 -10.91 -4.33 -3.67
C GLU A 18 -10.05 -4.52 -2.41
N ARG A 19 -8.74 -4.28 -2.51
CA ARG A 19 -7.80 -4.48 -1.39
C ARG A 19 -7.58 -3.23 -0.54
N VAL A 20 -8.08 -2.08 -1.00
CA VAL A 20 -7.87 -0.79 -0.32
C VAL A 20 -8.86 -0.63 0.84
N PRO A 21 -8.38 -0.42 2.08
CA PRO A 21 -9.21 -0.09 3.23
C PRO A 21 -10.03 1.20 3.00
N GLU A 22 -11.19 1.31 3.65
CA GLU A 22 -12.12 2.42 3.39
C GLU A 22 -11.53 3.80 3.67
N ASN A 23 -10.73 3.91 4.73
CA ASN A 23 -10.01 5.11 5.13
C ASN A 23 -8.94 5.55 4.09
N GLN A 24 -8.54 4.67 3.18
CA GLN A 24 -7.51 4.95 2.16
C GLN A 24 -8.07 5.10 0.74
N LYS A 25 -9.38 4.94 0.55
CA LYS A 25 -10.02 5.04 -0.78
C LYS A 25 -9.80 6.40 -1.45
N SER A 26 -9.76 7.50 -0.68
CA SER A 26 -9.49 8.85 -1.18
C SER A 26 -8.08 9.00 -1.76
N PHE A 27 -7.07 8.48 -1.06
CA PHE A 27 -5.68 8.49 -1.52
C PHE A 27 -5.49 7.63 -2.77
N PHE A 28 -6.15 6.47 -2.83
CA PHE A 28 -6.13 5.61 -4.00
C PHE A 28 -6.74 6.29 -5.24
N GLN A 29 -7.88 6.97 -5.08
CA GLN A 29 -8.50 7.74 -6.17
C GLN A 29 -7.58 8.86 -6.67
N ALA A 30 -6.93 9.58 -5.75
CA ALA A 30 -5.96 10.62 -6.10
C ALA A 30 -4.75 10.05 -6.86
N PHE A 31 -4.23 8.90 -6.43
CA PHE A 31 -3.13 8.20 -7.11
C PHE A 31 -3.52 7.76 -8.52
N LYS A 32 -4.70 7.14 -8.66
CA LYS A 32 -5.24 6.73 -9.96
C LYS A 32 -5.40 7.93 -10.90
N ALA A 33 -5.98 9.03 -10.42
CA ALA A 33 -6.16 10.24 -11.23
C ALA A 33 -4.83 10.82 -11.74
N LYS A 34 -3.78 10.81 -10.91
CA LYS A 34 -2.42 11.21 -11.33
C LYS A 34 -1.88 10.27 -12.41
N SER A 35 -1.97 8.96 -12.19
CA SER A 35 -1.51 7.94 -13.16
C SER A 35 -2.19 8.09 -14.52
N ASP A 36 -3.52 8.16 -14.53
CA ASP A 36 -4.32 8.36 -15.75
C ASP A 36 -4.01 9.71 -16.43
N GLY A 37 -3.77 10.76 -15.64
CA GLY A 37 -3.36 12.07 -16.13
C GLY A 37 -2.02 12.04 -16.87
N TYR A 38 -1.03 11.33 -16.33
CA TYR A 38 0.27 11.13 -17.00
C TYR A 38 0.12 10.29 -18.26
N LEU A 39 -0.67 9.21 -18.21
CA LEU A 39 -0.93 8.36 -19.37
C LEU A 39 -1.58 9.16 -20.51
N ARG A 40 -2.57 10.00 -20.21
CA ARG A 40 -3.21 10.86 -21.21
C ARG A 40 -2.23 11.85 -21.85
N ARG A 41 -1.36 12.47 -21.05
CA ARG A 41 -0.32 13.39 -21.57
C ARG A 41 0.71 12.67 -22.45
N MET A 42 1.09 11.45 -22.07
CA MET A 42 1.97 10.62 -22.87
C MET A 42 1.33 10.21 -24.20
N MET A 43 0.05 9.85 -24.21
CA MET A 43 -0.68 9.48 -25.43
C MET A 43 -0.93 10.68 -26.36
N ALA A 44 -1.09 11.89 -25.81
CA ALA A 44 -1.25 13.12 -26.59
C ALA A 44 0.03 13.52 -27.35
N ASN A 45 1.20 13.11 -26.87
CA ASN A 45 2.48 13.44 -27.49
C ASN A 45 2.93 12.33 -28.47
N PRO A 46 3.23 12.68 -29.73
CA PRO A 46 3.72 11.71 -30.71
C PRO A 46 5.08 11.15 -30.30
N GLU A 47 5.33 9.90 -30.69
CA GLU A 47 6.50 9.10 -30.32
C GLU A 47 7.80 9.64 -30.94
N LYS A 48 7.65 10.36 -32.06
CA LYS A 48 8.72 11.03 -32.78
C LYS A 48 8.32 12.50 -32.94
N PRO A 49 9.27 13.44 -32.85
CA PRO A 49 9.00 14.82 -33.20
C PRO A 49 8.44 14.90 -34.64
N PRO A 50 7.56 15.87 -34.95
CA PRO A 50 7.08 16.09 -36.30
C PRO A 50 8.27 16.23 -37.27
N LYS A 51 8.21 15.54 -38.41
CA LYS A 51 9.26 15.66 -39.43
C LYS A 51 9.22 17.09 -40.00
N ILE A 52 10.35 17.78 -39.96
CA ILE A 52 10.50 19.10 -40.59
C ILE A 52 10.70 18.87 -42.09
N ASP A 53 9.93 19.56 -42.92
CA ASP A 53 10.13 19.57 -44.37
C ASP A 53 11.26 20.53 -44.75
N TRP A 54 12.49 20.03 -44.68
CA TRP A 54 13.69 20.80 -45.04
C TRP A 54 13.73 21.20 -46.53
N ALA A 55 13.04 20.48 -47.42
CA ALA A 55 13.03 20.78 -48.85
C ALA A 55 12.22 22.06 -49.14
N PHE A 56 11.09 22.24 -48.46
CA PHE A 56 10.30 23.47 -48.53
C PHE A 56 11.11 24.70 -48.12
N TYR A 57 11.87 24.62 -47.02
CA TYR A 57 12.69 25.73 -46.52
C TYR A 57 13.90 26.02 -47.41
N LYS A 58 14.54 25.00 -47.99
CA LYS A 58 15.63 25.19 -48.97
C LYS A 58 15.19 25.97 -50.22
N ALA A 59 13.92 25.82 -50.63
CA ALA A 59 13.39 26.52 -51.80
C ALA A 59 13.01 27.99 -51.55
N HIS A 60 12.66 28.35 -50.31
CA HIS A 60 12.15 29.69 -49.97
C HIS A 60 13.14 30.58 -49.21
N VAL A 61 14.21 30.02 -48.65
CA VAL A 61 15.23 30.78 -47.92
C VAL A 61 16.32 31.26 -48.89
N PRO A 62 16.51 32.59 -49.06
CA PRO A 62 17.46 33.14 -50.03
C PRO A 62 18.93 33.01 -49.59
N VAL A 63 19.19 32.64 -48.33
CA VAL A 63 20.54 32.48 -47.78
C VAL A 63 21.03 31.06 -47.99
N ALA A 64 21.97 30.90 -48.93
CA ALA A 64 22.60 29.62 -49.24
C ALA A 64 23.35 29.04 -48.03
N GLY A 65 23.17 27.75 -47.74
CA GLY A 65 23.86 27.01 -46.68
C GLY A 65 23.26 27.11 -45.28
N MET A 66 22.42 28.12 -45.00
CA MET A 66 21.81 28.31 -43.66
C MET A 66 20.90 27.13 -43.28
N VAL A 67 20.05 26.66 -44.19
CA VAL A 67 19.13 25.55 -43.94
C VAL A 67 19.86 24.22 -43.72
N ASP A 68 20.99 24.01 -44.41
CA ASP A 68 21.84 22.82 -44.24
C ASP A 68 22.53 22.79 -42.87
N ASP A 69 22.98 23.95 -42.38
CA ASP A 69 23.59 24.06 -41.05
C ASP A 69 22.56 23.82 -39.92
N PHE A 70 21.32 24.28 -40.10
CA PHE A 70 20.24 23.99 -39.14
C PHE A 70 19.81 22.53 -39.16
N GLN A 71 19.73 21.92 -40.35
CA GLN A 71 19.46 20.49 -40.47
C GLN A 71 20.52 19.67 -39.73
N LYS A 72 21.82 19.95 -39.94
CA LYS A 72 22.91 19.27 -39.23
C LYS A 72 22.84 19.44 -37.72
N LYS A 73 22.55 20.65 -37.23
CA LYS A 73 22.43 20.93 -35.79
C LYS A 73 21.21 20.26 -35.16
N PHE A 74 20.10 20.19 -35.90
CA PHE A 74 18.88 19.52 -35.45
C PHE A 74 19.07 18.00 -35.36
N ASP A 75 19.70 17.40 -36.37
CA ASP A 75 19.98 15.95 -36.38
C ASP A 75 21.02 15.55 -35.32
N ALA A 76 21.94 16.46 -34.98
CA ALA A 76 22.91 16.28 -33.90
C ALA A 76 22.32 16.44 -32.49
N LEU A 77 21.14 17.07 -32.35
CA LEU A 77 20.51 17.31 -31.07
C LEU A 77 19.81 16.03 -30.57
N GLN A 78 20.46 15.30 -29.67
CA GLN A 78 19.82 14.22 -28.93
C GLN A 78 19.24 14.76 -27.62
N ILE A 79 17.94 14.57 -27.43
CA ILE A 79 17.28 14.90 -26.16
C ILE A 79 17.60 13.76 -25.17
N PRO A 80 18.32 14.02 -24.07
CA PRO A 80 18.64 12.99 -23.08
C PRO A 80 17.36 12.53 -22.38
N PHE A 81 17.24 11.21 -22.21
CA PHE A 81 16.17 10.64 -21.41
C PHE A 81 16.46 10.89 -19.91
N PRO A 82 15.46 11.20 -19.07
CA PRO A 82 15.68 11.36 -17.64
C PRO A 82 16.23 10.07 -17.03
N ALA A 83 17.23 10.22 -16.15
CA ALA A 83 17.75 9.11 -15.38
C ALA A 83 16.70 8.60 -14.38
N ASP A 84 16.63 7.29 -14.18
CA ASP A 84 15.74 6.67 -13.20
C ASP A 84 16.41 6.63 -11.81
N ASN A 85 15.88 7.42 -10.89
CA ASN A 85 16.31 7.49 -9.50
C ASN A 85 15.26 6.97 -8.51
N VAL A 86 14.08 6.56 -8.98
CA VAL A 86 12.94 6.22 -8.11
C VAL A 86 12.75 4.71 -7.98
N THR A 87 13.06 3.93 -9.01
CA THR A 87 12.99 2.46 -8.94
C THR A 87 13.72 1.85 -7.72
N PRO A 88 14.96 2.23 -7.36
CA PRO A 88 15.60 1.64 -6.18
C PRO A 88 14.90 1.99 -4.86
N LEU A 89 14.22 3.14 -4.77
CA LEU A 89 13.46 3.52 -3.59
C LEU A 89 12.18 2.69 -3.45
N ILE A 90 11.52 2.37 -4.57
CA ILE A 90 10.35 1.49 -4.60
C ILE A 90 10.74 0.07 -4.18
N ASP A 91 11.85 -0.45 -4.71
CA ASP A 91 12.34 -1.79 -4.36
C ASP A 91 12.69 -1.90 -2.86
N GLN A 92 13.21 -0.81 -2.26
CA GLN A 92 13.46 -0.77 -0.83
C GLN A 92 12.15 -0.79 -0.03
N GLN A 93 11.17 0.04 -0.41
CA GLN A 93 9.87 0.10 0.25
C GLN A 93 9.13 -1.24 0.15
N GLU A 94 9.21 -1.94 -0.98
CA GLU A 94 8.64 -3.28 -1.15
C GLU A 94 9.23 -4.27 -0.14
N LYS A 95 10.56 -4.27 0.04
CA LYS A 95 11.23 -5.15 1.01
C LYS A 95 10.84 -4.85 2.45
N GLU A 96 10.65 -3.58 2.80
CA GLU A 96 10.21 -3.18 4.13
C GLU A 96 8.77 -3.62 4.41
N VAL A 97 7.87 -3.46 3.43
CA VAL A 97 6.47 -3.91 3.53
C VAL A 97 6.37 -5.43 3.56
N MET A 98 7.20 -6.16 2.82
CA MET A 98 7.22 -7.63 2.87
C MET A 98 7.51 -8.16 4.28
N LYS A 99 8.45 -7.55 5.00
CA LYS A 99 8.76 -7.95 6.38
C LYS A 99 7.56 -7.75 7.31
N SER A 100 6.89 -6.61 7.22
CA SER A 100 5.71 -6.35 8.06
C SER A 100 4.54 -7.28 7.71
N VAL A 101 4.39 -7.66 6.44
CA VAL A 101 3.42 -8.68 6.01
C VAL A 101 3.75 -10.05 6.59
N GLU A 102 5.01 -10.48 6.56
CA GLU A 102 5.44 -11.75 7.15
C GLU A 102 5.18 -11.80 8.66
N GLU A 103 5.49 -10.72 9.38
CA GLU A 103 5.20 -10.59 10.81
C GLU A 103 3.68 -10.61 11.09
N PHE A 104 2.88 -9.94 10.25
CA PHE A 104 1.43 -9.95 10.35
C PHE A 104 0.85 -11.35 10.12
N VAL A 105 1.36 -12.09 9.13
CA VAL A 105 0.93 -13.47 8.85
C VAL A 105 1.28 -14.38 10.03
N ARG A 106 2.50 -14.26 10.57
CA ARG A 106 2.93 -15.04 11.73
C ARG A 106 2.06 -14.79 12.96
N SER A 107 1.82 -13.52 13.29
CA SER A 107 0.97 -13.14 14.43
C SER A 107 -0.50 -13.53 14.23
N SER A 108 -1.00 -13.49 12.99
CA SER A 108 -2.36 -13.93 12.65
C SER A 108 -2.52 -15.44 12.80
N ASN A 109 -1.56 -16.23 12.31
CA ASN A 109 -1.59 -17.68 12.48
C ASN A 109 -1.51 -18.11 13.95
N GLY A 110 -0.74 -17.38 14.78
CA GLY A 110 -0.75 -17.59 16.24
C GLY A 110 -2.13 -17.37 16.84
N ARG A 111 -2.77 -16.23 16.53
CA ARG A 111 -4.14 -15.92 16.99
C ARG A 111 -5.17 -16.95 16.52
N ILE A 112 -5.09 -17.41 15.28
CA ILE A 112 -5.98 -18.45 14.75
C ILE A 112 -5.84 -19.73 15.57
N ALA A 113 -4.61 -20.18 15.86
CA ALA A 113 -4.38 -21.37 16.65
C ALA A 113 -4.92 -21.25 18.09
N GLU A 114 -4.75 -20.09 18.72
CA GLU A 114 -5.33 -19.79 20.03
C GLU A 114 -6.87 -19.86 20.01
N TYR A 115 -7.50 -19.19 19.03
CA TYR A 115 -8.96 -19.20 18.90
C TYR A 115 -9.52 -20.57 18.52
N ASP A 116 -8.81 -21.37 17.72
CA ASP A 116 -9.23 -22.74 17.40
C ASP A 116 -9.15 -23.66 18.63
N ALA A 117 -8.12 -23.50 19.45
CA ALA A 117 -8.00 -24.23 20.72
C ALA A 117 -9.13 -23.84 21.68
N GLU A 118 -9.44 -22.55 21.80
CA GLU A 118 -10.54 -22.07 22.64
C GLU A 118 -11.91 -22.50 22.10
N ALA A 119 -12.14 -22.44 20.79
CA ALA A 119 -13.37 -22.92 20.17
C ALA A 119 -13.56 -24.43 20.39
N THR A 120 -12.47 -25.20 20.33
CA THR A 120 -12.50 -26.64 20.62
C THR A 120 -12.81 -26.89 22.09
N ARG A 121 -12.19 -26.13 23.01
CA ARG A 121 -12.50 -26.17 24.44
C ARG A 121 -13.98 -25.92 24.66
N LEU A 122 -14.51 -24.80 24.16
CA LEU A 122 -15.91 -24.38 24.31
C LEU A 122 -16.91 -25.39 23.73
N LYS A 123 -16.59 -26.03 22.61
CA LYS A 123 -17.42 -27.11 22.04
C LYS A 123 -17.40 -28.38 22.88
N GLY A 124 -16.32 -28.64 23.61
CA GLY A 124 -16.19 -29.76 24.52
C GLY A 124 -16.86 -29.55 25.88
N LEU A 125 -17.28 -28.32 26.21
CA LEU A 125 -18.00 -28.05 27.45
C LEU A 125 -19.40 -28.64 27.44
N ILE A 126 -19.83 -29.08 28.62
CA ILE A 126 -21.21 -29.50 28.87
C ILE A 126 -22.14 -28.31 28.61
N PRO A 127 -23.33 -28.54 27.99
CA PRO A 127 -24.32 -27.48 27.83
C PRO A 127 -24.63 -26.80 29.18
N TYR A 128 -24.76 -25.48 29.16
CA TYR A 128 -24.97 -24.68 30.38
C TYR A 128 -26.13 -25.17 31.26
N GLU A 129 -27.20 -25.71 30.67
CA GLU A 129 -28.37 -26.23 31.41
C GLU A 129 -28.06 -27.47 32.27
N GLN A 130 -27.00 -28.20 31.95
CA GLN A 130 -26.58 -29.43 32.63
C GLN A 130 -25.29 -29.26 33.41
N MET A 131 -24.71 -28.06 33.41
CA MET A 131 -23.45 -27.76 34.07
C MET A 131 -23.66 -27.59 35.58
N THR A 132 -22.82 -28.23 36.39
CA THR A 132 -22.87 -28.05 37.84
C THR A 132 -22.20 -26.75 38.26
N MET A 133 -22.48 -26.29 39.49
CA MET A 133 -21.84 -25.08 40.01
C MET A 133 -20.31 -25.23 40.17
N GLU A 134 -19.83 -26.46 40.37
CA GLU A 134 -18.39 -26.78 40.42
C GLU A 134 -17.75 -26.65 39.03
N ASP A 135 -18.39 -27.22 38.00
CA ASP A 135 -17.93 -27.09 36.60
C ASP A 135 -17.94 -25.62 36.13
N PHE A 136 -18.94 -24.85 36.56
CA PHE A 136 -19.02 -23.41 36.28
C PHE A 136 -17.86 -22.67 36.96
N LYS A 137 -17.56 -23.01 38.21
CA LYS A 137 -16.47 -22.41 38.97
C LYS A 137 -15.14 -22.58 38.23
N ASP A 138 -14.86 -23.78 37.76
CA ASP A 138 -13.56 -24.10 37.14
C ASP A 138 -13.41 -23.51 35.73
N ASN A 139 -14.51 -23.30 35.00
CA ASN A 139 -14.46 -22.84 33.61
C ASN A 139 -14.72 -21.35 33.39
N PHE A 140 -15.51 -20.71 34.25
CA PHE A 140 -16.04 -19.36 34.03
C PHE A 140 -15.96 -18.43 35.24
N ALA A 141 -15.90 -18.97 36.46
CA ALA A 141 -15.87 -18.11 37.64
C ALA A 141 -14.51 -17.43 37.84
N LEU A 142 -14.55 -16.30 38.54
CA LEU A 142 -13.36 -15.65 39.05
C LEU A 142 -12.70 -16.56 40.07
N ASP A 143 -11.37 -16.61 40.05
CA ASP A 143 -10.55 -17.35 41.02
C ASP A 143 -9.95 -16.38 42.05
N PRO A 144 -10.69 -16.03 43.12
CA PRO A 144 -10.22 -15.08 44.13
C PRO A 144 -9.07 -15.62 44.98
N LEU A 145 -8.84 -16.94 44.98
CA LEU A 145 -7.78 -17.57 45.77
C LEU A 145 -6.42 -17.40 45.10
N ASN A 146 -6.34 -17.66 43.79
CA ASN A 146 -5.08 -17.56 43.06
C ASN A 146 -4.90 -16.21 42.35
N LYS A 147 -5.99 -15.51 42.01
CA LYS A 147 -5.99 -14.21 41.31
C LYS A 147 -6.99 -13.24 41.96
N PRO A 148 -6.66 -12.72 43.16
CA PRO A 148 -7.56 -11.80 43.86
C PRO A 148 -7.72 -10.52 43.05
N THR A 149 -8.97 -10.21 42.69
CA THR A 149 -9.36 -8.97 42.04
C THR A 149 -10.30 -8.20 42.96
N PHE A 150 -10.21 -6.87 42.96
CA PHE A 150 -11.04 -6.01 43.79
C PHE A 150 -12.42 -5.85 43.15
N TRP A 151 -13.49 -5.91 43.95
CA TRP A 151 -14.85 -5.63 43.50
C TRP A 151 -14.93 -4.19 42.99
N PRO A 152 -15.52 -3.90 41.81
CA PRO A 152 -16.48 -4.67 41.00
C PRO A 152 -15.83 -5.51 39.88
N HIS A 153 -14.56 -5.85 40.00
CA HIS A 153 -13.79 -6.67 39.05
C HIS A 153 -13.67 -6.04 37.64
N THR A 154 -13.92 -4.73 37.54
CA THR A 154 -13.62 -3.97 36.32
C THR A 154 -12.12 -3.74 36.24
N PRO A 155 -11.53 -3.76 35.03
CA PRO A 155 -10.11 -3.51 34.85
C PRO A 155 -9.66 -2.19 35.50
N GLU A 156 -10.48 -1.15 35.41
CA GLU A 156 -10.23 0.21 35.91
C GLU A 156 -9.99 0.28 37.43
N GLU A 157 -10.63 -0.60 38.19
CA GLU A 157 -10.56 -0.60 39.66
C GLU A 157 -9.51 -1.59 40.19
N GLN A 158 -8.79 -2.29 39.30
CA GLN A 158 -7.70 -3.18 39.70
C GLN A 158 -6.41 -2.39 39.98
N LEU A 159 -5.65 -2.86 40.97
CA LEU A 159 -4.37 -2.27 41.32
C LEU A 159 -3.38 -2.44 40.15
N GLY A 160 -2.89 -1.33 39.59
CA GLY A 160 -1.97 -1.32 38.45
C GLY A 160 -2.65 -1.21 37.07
N TYR A 161 -3.93 -0.81 37.02
CA TYR A 161 -4.59 -0.46 35.77
C TYR A 161 -3.89 0.73 35.10
N GLU A 162 -3.52 0.54 33.83
CA GLU A 162 -3.03 1.61 32.96
C GLU A 162 -4.13 1.90 31.93
N ASP A 163 -4.68 3.12 31.93
CA ASP A 163 -5.72 3.48 30.96
C ASP A 163 -5.12 3.43 29.54
N PRO A 164 -5.63 2.56 28.65
CA PRO A 164 -5.12 2.43 27.30
C PRO A 164 -5.29 3.71 26.47
N ARG A 165 -6.17 4.64 26.88
CA ARG A 165 -6.35 5.96 26.25
C ARG A 165 -5.26 6.95 26.67
N ALA A 166 -4.79 6.89 27.92
CA ALA A 166 -3.72 7.77 28.41
C ALA A 166 -2.40 7.55 27.63
N LYS A 167 -2.10 6.31 27.22
CA LYS A 167 -0.93 6.00 26.38
C LYS A 167 -1.01 6.47 24.94
N GLN A 168 -2.23 6.73 24.42
CA GLN A 168 -2.41 7.19 23.04
C GLN A 168 -2.14 8.70 22.91
N GLU A 169 -2.42 9.48 23.95
CA GLU A 169 -2.24 10.94 23.96
C GLU A 169 -0.76 11.36 24.02
N GLU A 170 0.13 10.57 24.62
CA GLU A 170 1.57 10.86 24.69
C GLU A 170 2.33 10.54 23.39
N SER A 171 1.67 9.90 22.42
CA SER A 171 2.27 9.46 21.14
C SER A 171 1.95 10.37 19.94
N HIS A 172 1.43 11.58 20.18
CA HIS A 172 1.16 12.62 19.17
C HIS A 172 2.08 13.83 19.28
#